data_AF-A0A811M0F6-F1
#
_entry.id   AF-A0A811M0F6-F1
#
_cell.length_a   1.000
_cell.length_b   1.000
_cell.length_c   1.000
_cell.angle_alpha   90.00
_cell.angle_beta   90.00
_cell.angle_gamma   90.00
#
_symmetry.space_group_name_H-M   'P 1'
#
loop_
_entity.id
_entity.type
_entity.pdbx_description
1 polymer ?
#
loop_
_entity_poly.entity_id
_entity_poly.type
_entity_poly.pdbx_seq_one_letter_code
_entity_poly.pdbx_strand_id
1 'polypeptide(L)'
;MGVEYVRSVHGLLSIIILLLGSASLFAGYFVWNEGTVYFLFYLGNKPLVTLVLILITVCWFVTALILAAQIIGKDLLEQLGKIRVLIVHALCGLLILGAAVCNCYYLSNTAKDHFYYPRMIAVVVCNFLMLIAYVGQIVFVALQ
;
A
#
# COMPACT_ATOMS: atom_id res chain seq x y z
N MET A 1 -19.54 -5.86 -15.02
CA MET A 1 -19.12 -5.23 -13.75
C MET A 1 -18.55 -3.82 -13.90
N GLY A 2 -17.75 -3.47 -14.93
CA GLY A 2 -17.54 -2.08 -15.41
C GLY A 2 -17.39 -0.96 -14.35
N VAL A 3 -17.95 0.22 -14.62
CA VAL A 3 -17.97 1.37 -13.68
C VAL A 3 -18.78 1.07 -12.40
N GLU A 4 -19.66 0.06 -12.44
CA GLU A 4 -20.43 -0.39 -11.27
C GLU A 4 -19.53 -1.05 -10.22
N TYR A 5 -18.43 -1.68 -10.62
CA TYR A 5 -17.43 -2.22 -9.69
C TYR A 5 -16.81 -1.13 -8.83
N VAL A 6 -16.54 0.05 -9.39
CA VAL A 6 -16.03 1.21 -8.65
C VAL A 6 -17.02 1.68 -7.58
N ARG A 7 -18.32 1.45 -7.78
CA ARG A 7 -19.36 1.75 -6.79
C ARG A 7 -19.57 0.62 -5.78
N SER A 8 -18.95 -0.55 -5.98
CA SER A 8 -19.00 -1.65 -5.02
C SER A 8 -18.08 -1.39 -3.82
N VAL A 9 -18.40 -2.00 -2.67
CA VAL A 9 -17.56 -1.92 -1.46
C VAL A 9 -16.15 -2.42 -1.73
N HIS A 10 -16.01 -3.50 -2.51
CA HIS A 10 -14.71 -4.06 -2.87
C HIS A 10 -13.88 -3.11 -3.75
N GLY A 11 -14.50 -2.47 -4.74
CA GLY A 11 -13.86 -1.48 -5.61
C GLY A 11 -13.48 -0.19 -4.87
N LEU A 12 -14.35 0.31 -3.99
CA LEU A 12 -14.06 1.46 -3.13
C LEU A 12 -12.84 1.19 -2.22
N LEU A 13 -12.77 0.00 -1.61
CA LEU A 13 -11.62 -0.40 -0.80
C LEU A 13 -10.34 -0.47 -1.65
N SER A 14 -10.39 -1.00 -2.87
CA SER A 14 -9.23 -1.02 -3.78
C SER A 14 -8.74 0.39 -4.12
N ILE A 15 -9.66 1.33 -4.33
CA ILE A 15 -9.32 2.73 -4.59
C ILE A 15 -8.70 3.39 -3.36
N ILE A 16 -9.26 3.16 -2.16
CA ILE A 16 -8.70 3.66 -0.92
C ILE A 16 -7.27 3.12 -0.73
N ILE A 17 -7.04 1.83 -0.96
CA ILE A 17 -5.70 1.22 -0.89
C ILE A 17 -4.75 1.89 -1.88
N LEU A 18 -5.18 2.15 -3.11
CA LEU A 18 -4.34 2.84 -4.10
C LEU A 18 -4.04 4.28 -3.72
N LEU A 19 -5.00 5.03 -3.20
CA LEU A 19 -4.78 6.40 -2.75
C LEU A 19 -3.83 6.46 -1.57
N LEU A 20 -4.03 5.61 -0.57
CA LEU A 20 -3.15 5.50 0.59
C LEU A 20 -1.77 5.00 0.20
N GLY A 21 -1.68 4.04 -0.72
CA GLY A 21 -0.41 3.55 -1.25
C GLY A 21 0.34 4.64 -2.02
N SER A 22 -0.35 5.39 -2.88
CA SER A 22 0.23 6.55 -3.57
C SER A 22 0.70 7.62 -2.58
N ALA A 23 -0.08 7.93 -1.55
CA ALA A 23 0.31 8.87 -0.50
C ALA A 23 1.54 8.38 0.29
N SER A 24 1.59 7.08 0.60
CA SER A 24 2.70 6.43 1.29
C SER A 24 3.99 6.43 0.44
N LEU A 25 3.88 6.13 -0.86
CA LEU A 25 5.00 6.19 -1.80
C LEU A 25 5.46 7.62 -2.04
N PHE A 26 4.53 8.58 -2.16
CA PHE A 26 4.86 9.99 -2.30
C PHE A 26 5.61 10.49 -1.06
N ALA A 27 5.04 10.27 0.13
CA ALA A 27 5.71 10.60 1.38
C ALA A 27 7.06 9.88 1.48
N GLY A 28 7.16 8.63 1.07
CA GLY A 28 8.37 7.83 1.16
C GLY A 28 9.51 8.25 0.23
N TYR A 29 9.21 8.54 -1.04
CA TYR A 29 10.20 8.83 -2.07
C TYR A 29 10.65 10.28 -2.11
N PHE A 30 9.74 11.22 -1.82
CA PHE A 30 10.02 12.64 -1.94
C PHE A 30 10.57 13.20 -0.64
N VAL A 31 11.82 13.68 -0.70
CA VAL A 31 12.42 14.46 0.38
C VAL A 31 12.44 15.92 -0.04
N TRP A 32 11.66 16.74 0.67
CA TRP A 32 11.69 18.18 0.50
C TRP A 32 12.75 18.75 1.43
N ASN A 33 13.82 19.30 0.86
CA ASN A 33 14.85 20.01 1.61
C ASN A 33 15.13 21.36 0.94
N GLU A 34 14.93 22.45 1.68
CA GLU A 34 15.27 23.82 1.25
C GLU A 34 14.78 24.21 -0.17
N GLY A 35 13.56 23.80 -0.54
CA GLY A 35 12.99 24.11 -1.86
C GLY A 35 13.38 23.15 -2.99
N THR A 36 14.19 22.13 -2.70
CA THR A 36 14.57 21.08 -3.66
C THR A 36 13.98 19.73 -3.25
N VAL A 37 13.54 18.98 -4.25
CA VAL A 37 12.91 17.67 -4.08
C VAL A 37 13.89 16.58 -4.49
N TYR A 38 14.35 15.79 -3.52
CA TYR A 38 15.27 14.68 -3.74
C TYR A 38 14.50 13.35 -3.81
N PHE A 39 14.89 12.49 -4.75
CA PHE A 39 14.43 11.10 -4.83
C PHE A 39 15.31 10.20 -3.97
N LEU A 40 14.72 9.59 -2.94
CA LEU A 40 15.46 8.88 -1.90
C LEU A 40 15.94 7.46 -2.29
N PHE A 41 15.87 7.07 -3.56
CA PHE A 41 16.21 5.70 -3.98
C PHE A 41 17.68 5.30 -3.68
N TYR A 42 18.57 6.28 -3.42
CA TYR A 42 20.01 6.03 -3.34
C TYR A 42 20.79 6.81 -2.27
N LEU A 43 20.16 7.76 -1.57
CA LEU A 43 20.90 8.80 -0.83
C LEU A 43 21.22 8.49 0.64
N GLY A 44 21.04 7.26 1.10
CA GLY A 44 21.50 6.87 2.42
C GLY A 44 21.39 5.39 2.66
N ASN A 45 22.43 4.80 3.26
CA ASN A 45 22.56 3.41 3.72
C ASN A 45 21.44 2.98 4.71
N LYS A 46 20.17 3.10 4.32
CA LYS A 46 18.98 2.73 5.11
C LYS A 46 18.22 1.63 4.36
N PRO A 47 18.80 0.41 4.26
CA PRO A 47 18.28 -0.67 3.40
C PRO A 47 16.85 -1.07 3.73
N LEU A 48 16.46 -0.97 5.00
CA LEU A 48 15.12 -1.33 5.46
C LEU A 48 14.06 -0.29 5.06
N VAL A 49 14.41 1.00 4.94
CA VAL A 49 13.48 2.01 4.39
C VAL A 49 13.24 1.74 2.90
N THR A 50 14.30 1.41 2.17
CA THR A 50 14.19 1.00 0.75
C THR A 50 13.34 -0.26 0.60
N LEU A 51 13.52 -1.24 1.48
CA LEU A 51 12.69 -2.45 1.52
C LEU A 51 11.21 -2.12 1.73
N VAL A 52 10.87 -1.26 2.69
CA VAL A 52 9.50 -0.81 2.94
C VAL A 52 8.88 -0.20 1.67
N LEU A 53 9.61 0.66 0.96
CA LEU A 53 9.11 1.29 -0.26
C LEU A 53 8.91 0.29 -1.40
N ILE A 54 9.82 -0.68 -1.55
CA ILE A 54 9.67 -1.76 -2.55
C ILE A 54 8.41 -2.58 -2.25
N LEU A 55 8.20 -2.97 -0.99
CA LEU A 55 7.03 -3.75 -0.58
C LEU A 55 5.72 -3.00 -0.88
N ILE A 56 5.64 -1.72 -0.50
CA ILE A 56 4.46 -0.89 -0.79
C ILE A 56 4.26 -0.76 -2.30
N THR A 57 5.33 -0.57 -3.07
CA THR A 57 5.26 -0.44 -4.54
C THR A 57 4.71 -1.70 -5.20
N VAL A 58 5.19 -2.87 -4.78
CA VAL A 58 4.69 -4.16 -5.29
C VAL A 58 3.20 -4.32 -4.98
N CYS A 59 2.79 -4.07 -3.72
CA CYS A 59 1.39 -4.13 -3.32
C CYS A 59 0.51 -3.14 -4.11
N TRP A 60 1.02 -1.92 -4.33
CA TRP A 60 0.33 -0.90 -5.11
C TRP A 60 0.09 -1.35 -6.55
N PHE A 61 1.11 -1.89 -7.22
CA PHE A 61 0.96 -2.42 -8.58
C PHE A 61 -0.02 -3.58 -8.65
N VAL A 62 0.04 -4.53 -7.70
CA VAL A 62 -0.89 -5.66 -7.65
C VAL A 62 -2.33 -5.16 -7.50
N THR A 63 -2.59 -4.23 -6.56
CA THR A 63 -3.93 -3.65 -6.38
C THR A 63 -4.37 -2.84 -7.59
N ALA A 64 -3.47 -2.11 -8.26
CA ALA A 64 -3.78 -1.35 -9.46
C ALA A 64 -4.18 -2.27 -10.62
N LEU A 65 -3.46 -3.37 -10.83
CA LEU A 65 -3.77 -4.37 -11.85
C LEU A 65 -5.11 -5.06 -11.59
N ILE A 66 -5.41 -5.41 -10.34
CA ILE A 66 -6.71 -6.01 -9.96
C ILE A 66 -7.84 -5.03 -10.25
N LEU A 67 -7.70 -3.77 -9.83
CA LEU A 67 -8.70 -2.73 -10.09
C LEU A 67 -8.88 -2.50 -11.60
N ALA A 68 -7.80 -2.39 -12.37
CA ALA A 68 -7.84 -2.18 -13.81
C ALA A 68 -8.53 -3.35 -14.54
N ALA A 69 -8.19 -4.60 -14.17
CA ALA A 69 -8.83 -5.79 -14.74
C ALA A 69 -10.35 -5.80 -14.49
N GLN A 70 -10.77 -5.48 -13.27
CA GLN A 70 -12.19 -5.42 -12.89
C GLN A 70 -12.94 -4.29 -13.60
N ILE A 71 -12.31 -3.12 -13.78
CA ILE A 71 -12.88 -2.00 -14.55
C ILE A 71 -13.10 -2.37 -16.03
N ILE A 72 -12.17 -3.12 -16.63
CA ILE A 72 -12.27 -3.62 -18.02
C ILE A 72 -13.34 -4.72 -18.14
N GLY A 73 -13.95 -5.15 -17.03
CA GLY A 73 -15.00 -6.15 -17.00
C GLY A 73 -14.48 -7.58 -17.00
N LYS A 74 -13.18 -7.79 -16.74
CA LYS A 74 -12.65 -9.11 -16.41
C LYS A 74 -12.94 -9.37 -14.94
N ASP A 75 -13.96 -10.19 -14.68
CA ASP A 75 -14.23 -10.60 -13.31
C ASP A 75 -13.16 -11.60 -12.84
N LEU A 76 -12.19 -11.09 -12.09
CA LEU A 76 -11.13 -11.89 -11.49
C LEU A 76 -11.68 -12.87 -10.45
N LEU A 77 -12.81 -12.59 -9.79
CA LEU A 77 -13.41 -13.53 -8.83
C LEU A 77 -13.94 -14.77 -9.54
N GLU A 78 -14.60 -14.58 -10.69
CA GLU A 78 -15.09 -15.67 -11.53
C GLU A 78 -13.95 -16.40 -12.28
N GLN A 79 -12.94 -15.67 -12.77
CA GLN A 79 -11.84 -16.25 -13.55
C GLN A 79 -10.74 -16.93 -12.72
N LEU A 80 -10.30 -16.33 -11.61
CA LEU A 80 -9.25 -16.90 -10.75
C LEU A 80 -9.84 -17.79 -9.65
N GLY A 81 -11.12 -17.63 -9.33
CA GLY A 81 -11.76 -18.28 -8.20
C GLY A 81 -11.50 -17.55 -6.89
N LYS A 82 -12.54 -17.48 -6.06
CA LYS A 82 -12.59 -16.83 -4.74
C LYS A 82 -11.35 -17.07 -3.87
N ILE A 83 -10.89 -18.32 -3.78
CA ILE A 83 -9.75 -18.72 -2.95
C ILE A 83 -8.45 -18.04 -3.38
N ARG A 84 -8.19 -17.93 -4.70
CA ARG A 84 -6.96 -17.33 -5.21
C ARG A 84 -6.93 -15.82 -4.97
N VAL A 85 -8.06 -15.15 -5.17
CA VAL A 85 -8.22 -13.71 -4.88
C VAL A 85 -7.96 -13.45 -3.39
N LEU A 86 -8.53 -14.28 -2.52
CA LEU A 86 -8.31 -14.18 -1.07
C LEU A 86 -6.84 -14.36 -0.68
N ILE A 87 -6.14 -15.34 -1.28
CA ILE A 87 -4.69 -15.54 -1.07
C ILE A 87 -3.90 -14.29 -1.49
N VAL A 88 -4.22 -13.69 -2.64
CA VAL A 88 -3.52 -12.47 -3.11
C VAL A 88 -3.73 -11.31 -2.15
N HIS A 89 -4.95 -11.06 -1.69
CA HIS A 89 -5.21 -10.01 -0.70
C HIS A 89 -4.55 -10.30 0.65
N ALA A 90 -4.54 -11.56 1.11
CA ALA A 90 -3.87 -11.96 2.34
C ALA A 90 -2.35 -11.75 2.26
N LEU A 91 -1.73 -12.15 1.14
CA LEU A 91 -0.30 -11.90 0.91
C LEU A 91 0.02 -10.42 0.87
N CYS A 92 -0.77 -9.60 0.16
CA CYS A 92 -0.58 -8.15 0.15
C CYS A 92 -0.73 -7.54 1.56
N GLY A 93 -1.73 -7.98 2.32
CA GLY A 93 -1.93 -7.57 3.71
C GLY A 93 -0.72 -7.91 4.59
N LEU A 94 -0.16 -9.11 4.45
CA LEU A 94 1.05 -9.53 5.19
C LEU A 94 2.29 -8.70 4.80
N LEU A 95 2.47 -8.39 3.51
CA LEU A 95 3.57 -7.54 3.05
C LEU A 95 3.44 -6.11 3.61
N ILE A 96 2.24 -5.54 3.63
CA ILE A 96 1.98 -4.23 4.23
C ILE A 96 2.18 -4.25 5.74
N LEU A 97 1.78 -5.33 6.42
CA LEU A 97 2.04 -5.50 7.85
C LEU A 97 3.55 -5.55 8.14
N GLY A 98 4.31 -6.34 7.38
CA GLY A 98 5.77 -6.37 7.46
C GLY A 98 6.38 -4.99 7.23
N ALA A 99 5.92 -4.29 6.20
CA ALA A 99 6.34 -2.93 5.90
C ALA A 99 6.03 -1.95 7.05
N ALA A 100 4.85 -2.03 7.66
CA ALA A 100 4.46 -1.21 8.81
C ALA A 100 5.34 -1.48 10.03
N VAL A 101 5.58 -2.75 10.37
CA VAL A 101 6.42 -3.14 11.51
C VAL A 101 7.87 -2.69 11.31
N CYS A 102 8.44 -2.90 10.13
CA CYS A 102 9.79 -2.43 9.80
C CYS A 102 9.91 -0.90 9.94
N ASN A 103 8.88 -0.17 9.50
CA ASN A 103 8.87 1.29 9.55
C ASN A 103 8.66 1.81 10.98
N CYS A 104 7.87 1.12 11.82
CA CYS A 104 7.78 1.38 13.26
C CYS A 104 9.12 1.16 13.97
N TYR A 105 9.83 0.06 13.66
CA TYR A 105 11.17 -0.19 14.20
C TYR A 105 12.15 0.93 13.83
N TYR A 106 12.08 1.43 12.59
CA TYR A 106 12.88 2.59 12.17
C TYR A 106 12.51 3.87 12.92
N LEU A 107 11.23 4.13 13.09
CA LEU A 107 10.74 5.32 13.78
C LEU A 107 11.21 5.34 15.24
N SER A 108 11.28 4.18 15.90
CA SER A 108 11.74 4.04 17.28
C SER A 108 13.27 4.19 17.44
N ASN A 109 14.05 3.86 16.41
CA ASN A 109 15.52 3.85 16.47
C ASN A 109 16.20 5.03 15.75
N THR A 110 15.46 5.82 14.98
CA THR A 110 16.01 7.00 14.31
C THR A 110 15.99 8.18 15.29
N ALA A 111 17.09 8.93 15.37
CA ALA A 111 17.09 10.22 16.06
C ALA A 111 15.91 11.07 15.54
N LYS A 112 15.29 11.88 16.41
CA LYS A 112 14.14 12.73 16.05
C LYS A 112 14.57 13.91 15.17
N ASP A 113 15.21 13.61 14.05
CA ASP A 113 15.57 14.57 13.02
C ASP A 113 14.28 15.12 12.42
N HIS A 114 14.09 16.43 12.53
CA HIS A 114 12.87 17.13 12.12
C HIS A 114 12.46 16.86 10.65
N PHE A 115 13.40 16.46 9.79
CA PHE A 115 13.16 16.18 8.37
C PHE A 115 12.71 14.74 8.08
N TYR A 116 13.22 13.75 8.80
CA TYR A 116 12.96 12.32 8.51
C TYR A 116 11.76 11.78 9.28
N TYR A 117 11.54 12.30 10.48
CA TYR A 117 10.55 11.82 11.44
C TYR A 117 9.09 11.98 10.96
N PRO A 118 8.61 13.18 10.54
CA PRO A 118 7.21 13.35 10.12
C PRO A 118 6.85 12.50 8.89
N ARG A 119 7.83 12.30 8.00
CA ARG A 119 7.69 11.47 6.80
C ARG A 119 7.46 10.00 7.16
N MET A 120 8.30 9.46 8.04
CA MET A 120 8.16 8.07 8.50
C MET A 120 6.81 7.86 9.20
N ILE A 121 6.34 8.84 9.99
CA ILE A 121 5.00 8.81 10.59
C ILE A 121 3.92 8.71 9.51
N ALA A 122 3.97 9.57 8.48
CA ALA A 122 2.98 9.53 7.40
C ALA A 122 2.93 8.16 6.69
N VAL A 123 4.09 7.59 6.36
CA VAL A 123 4.18 6.26 5.74
C VAL A 123 3.63 5.17 6.68
N VAL A 124 3.95 5.21 7.97
CA VAL A 124 3.42 4.26 8.97
C VAL A 124 1.90 4.35 9.07
N VAL A 125 1.35 5.55 9.21
CA VAL A 125 -0.11 5.77 9.32
C VAL A 125 -0.82 5.27 8.05
N CYS A 126 -0.30 5.60 6.87
CA CYS A 126 -0.86 5.12 5.61
C CYS A 126 -0.82 3.59 5.52
N ASN A 127 0.28 2.96 5.95
CA ASN A 127 0.40 1.49 5.93
C ASN A 127 -0.61 0.81 6.86
N PHE A 128 -0.88 1.36 8.04
CA PHE A 128 -1.91 0.82 8.93
C PHE A 128 -3.33 0.99 8.35
N LEU A 129 -3.63 2.14 7.75
CA LEU A 129 -4.92 2.34 7.07
C LEU A 129 -5.09 1.39 5.88
N MET A 130 -4.03 1.16 5.10
CA MET A 130 -4.04 0.16 4.03
C MET A 130 -4.26 -1.26 4.57
N LEU A 131 -3.64 -1.61 5.70
CA LEU A 131 -3.82 -2.91 6.33
C LEU A 131 -5.28 -3.14 6.73
N ILE A 132 -5.92 -2.14 7.34
CA ILE A 132 -7.35 -2.20 7.68
C ILE A 132 -8.19 -2.38 6.42
N ALA A 133 -7.87 -1.67 5.34
CA ALA A 133 -8.57 -1.82 4.07
C ALA A 133 -8.38 -3.22 3.45
N TYR A 134 -7.18 -3.82 3.50
CA TYR A 134 -6.94 -5.20 3.06
C TYR A 134 -7.73 -6.21 3.90
N VAL A 135 -7.79 -6.04 5.23
CA VAL A 135 -8.64 -6.87 6.11
C VAL A 135 -10.11 -6.75 5.70
N GLY A 136 -10.58 -5.53 5.45
CA GLY A 136 -11.93 -5.28 4.95
C GLY A 136 -12.21 -5.99 3.62
N GLN A 137 -11.26 -5.98 2.68
CA GLN A 137 -11.39 -6.71 1.41
C GLN A 137 -11.45 -8.22 1.61
N ILE A 138 -10.60 -8.78 2.48
CA ILE A 138 -10.58 -10.21 2.78
C ILE A 138 -11.92 -10.64 3.38
N VAL A 139 -12.45 -9.88 4.35
CA VAL A 139 -13.73 -10.17 4.99
C VAL A 139 -14.87 -10.10 3.97
N PHE A 140 -14.89 -9.06 3.12
CA PHE A 140 -15.92 -8.90 2.10
C PHE A 140 -15.90 -10.06 1.10
N VAL A 141 -14.71 -10.38 0.58
CA VAL A 141 -14.54 -11.51 -0.35
C VAL A 141 -14.87 -12.84 0.33
N ALA A 142 -14.60 -13.02 1.62
CA ALA A 142 -14.96 -14.24 2.33
C ALA A 142 -16.48 -14.44 2.49
N LEU A 143 -17.23 -13.35 2.68
CA LEU A 143 -18.67 -13.36 2.94
C LEU A 143 -19.56 -13.43 1.68
N GLN A 144 -19.05 -13.06 0.51
CA GLN A 144 -19.74 -13.24 -0.78
C GLN A 144 -19.67 -14.69 -1.27
#